data_AF-A0A957EYQ5-F1
#
_entry.id   AF-A0A957EYQ5-F1
#
_cell.length_a   1.000
_cell.length_b   1.000
_cell.length_c   1.000
_cell.angle_alpha   90.00
_cell.angle_beta   90.00
_cell.angle_gamma   90.00
#
_symmetry.space_group_name_H-M   'P 1'
#
loop_
_entity.id
_entity.type
_entity.pdbx_description
1 polymer ?
#
loop_
_entity_poly.entity_id
_entity_poly.type
_entity_poly.pdbx_seq_one_letter_code
_entity_poly.pdbx_strand_id
1 'polypeptide(L)'
;WLIVAIPFVLIAGWWYYRNKVLYGDWLGWSAFFEVLGVRATPASLAQLWDERFGFMMSYWGLFGGVNVPMPMWIYSLLNWLVVLAVPGFGVYTYQVIRGWRLEIKGIQSPISNLQSLISNLLNFVTHHFPLIVCLLWSAATIVSLINWTTITWSSQGRLVFAALSTLTALWLAGLVGWLPRRWATPIVAGLGVFMFAIAAAAPFLWIRPAYQVRSL
;
A
#
# COMPACT_ATOMS: atom_id res chain seq x y z
N TRP A 1 -7.69 26.83 3.62
CA TRP A 1 -7.16 26.21 4.86
C TRP A 1 -8.24 25.96 5.91
N LEU A 2 -8.99 26.97 6.37
CA LEU A 2 -10.03 26.81 7.40
C LEU A 2 -11.12 25.79 7.04
N ILE A 3 -11.55 25.76 5.78
CA ILE A 3 -12.56 24.80 5.27
C ILE A 3 -12.12 23.34 5.43
N VAL A 4 -10.80 23.06 5.42
CA VAL A 4 -10.25 21.71 5.60
C VAL A 4 -9.90 21.45 7.07
N ALA A 5 -9.38 22.45 7.77
CA ALA A 5 -8.94 22.32 9.15
C ALA A 5 -10.10 22.16 10.14
N ILE A 6 -11.23 22.84 9.92
CA ILE A 6 -12.39 22.76 10.82
C ILE A 6 -12.98 21.35 10.86
N PRO A 7 -13.32 20.70 9.72
CA PRO A 7 -13.78 19.31 9.73
C PRO A 7 -12.77 18.36 10.38
N PHE A 8 -11.47 18.53 10.10
CA PHE A 8 -10.43 17.70 10.70
C PHE A 8 -10.42 17.76 12.23
N VAL A 9 -10.47 18.97 12.80
CA VAL A 9 -10.51 19.16 14.26
C VAL A 9 -11.81 18.62 14.86
N LEU A 10 -12.95 18.83 14.19
CA LEU A 10 -14.24 18.34 14.67
C LEU A 10 -14.34 16.80 14.64
N ILE A 11 -13.78 16.16 13.61
CA ILE A 11 -13.84 14.70 13.44
C ILE A 11 -12.83 14.00 14.37
N ALA A 12 -11.59 14.47 14.40
CA ALA A 12 -10.47 13.74 15.02
C ALA A 12 -9.83 14.48 16.21
N GLY A 13 -10.03 15.79 16.34
CA GLY A 13 -9.34 16.62 17.36
C GLY A 13 -9.61 16.17 18.79
N TRP A 14 -10.84 15.73 19.09
CA TRP A 14 -11.19 15.20 20.41
C TRP A 14 -10.39 13.95 20.78
N TRP A 15 -10.07 13.08 19.80
CA TRP A 15 -9.33 11.84 20.03
C TRP A 15 -7.87 12.14 20.39
N TYR A 16 -7.23 13.09 19.68
CA TYR A 16 -5.87 13.55 19.99
C TYR A 16 -5.80 14.22 21.38
N TYR A 17 -6.77 15.08 21.71
CA TYR A 17 -6.82 15.72 23.02
C TYR A 17 -7.04 14.70 24.15
N ARG A 18 -7.96 13.74 23.95
CA ARG A 18 -8.17 12.62 24.88
C ARG A 18 -6.88 11.86 25.13
N ASN A 19 -6.13 11.50 24.09
CA ASN A 19 -4.86 10.77 24.25
C ASN A 19 -3.84 11.60 25.02
N LYS A 20 -3.74 12.91 24.74
CA LYS A 20 -2.82 13.79 25.47
C LYS A 20 -3.12 13.86 26.96
N VAL A 21 -4.40 13.91 27.34
CA VAL A 21 -4.84 13.94 28.74
C VAL A 21 -4.64 12.60 29.42
N LEU A 22 -4.97 11.48 28.76
CA LEU A 22 -4.94 10.14 29.38
C LEU A 22 -3.56 9.50 29.39
N TYR A 23 -2.79 9.68 28.32
CA TYR A 23 -1.56 8.94 28.06
C TYR A 23 -0.31 9.83 28.03
N GLY A 24 -0.49 11.15 28.13
CA GLY A 24 0.59 12.13 28.06
C GLY A 24 1.15 12.39 26.64
N ASP A 25 0.67 11.65 25.63
CA ASP A 25 1.11 11.76 24.24
C ASP A 25 -0.08 11.89 23.26
N TRP A 26 0.16 12.50 22.10
CA TRP A 26 -0.91 12.79 21.13
C TRP A 26 -1.38 11.56 20.36
N LEU A 27 -0.49 10.59 20.09
CA LEU A 27 -0.76 9.46 19.21
C LEU A 27 -1.29 8.23 19.97
N GLY A 28 -1.25 8.26 21.31
CA GLY A 28 -1.59 7.15 22.19
C GLY A 28 -0.56 6.01 22.17
N TRP A 29 0.67 6.28 21.73
CA TRP A 29 1.67 5.24 21.53
C TRP A 29 2.16 4.63 22.85
N SER A 30 2.25 5.42 23.93
CA SER A 30 2.71 4.92 25.23
C SER A 30 1.80 3.80 25.74
N ALA A 31 0.49 4.05 25.75
CA ALA A 31 -0.51 3.05 26.15
C ALA A 31 -0.50 1.82 25.23
N PHE A 32 -0.29 2.00 23.92
CA PHE A 32 -0.17 0.87 23.00
C PHE A 32 1.05 0.00 23.31
N PHE A 33 2.21 0.60 23.59
CA PHE A 33 3.42 -0.14 23.94
C PHE A 33 3.31 -0.87 25.27
N GLU A 34 2.59 -0.30 26.25
CA GLU A 34 2.31 -0.98 27.53
C GLU A 34 1.45 -2.23 27.35
N VAL A 35 0.44 -2.19 26.45
CA VAL A 35 -0.49 -3.31 26.24
C VAL A 35 0.10 -4.38 25.31
N LEU A 36 0.65 -3.98 24.16
CA LEU A 36 1.17 -4.92 23.16
C LEU A 36 2.57 -5.41 23.46
N GLY A 37 3.33 -4.68 24.27
CA GLY A 37 4.75 -4.89 24.48
C GLY A 37 5.61 -4.41 23.31
N VAL A 38 6.90 -4.25 23.60
CA VAL A 38 7.93 -3.89 22.63
C VAL A 38 8.94 -5.03 22.49
N ARG A 39 9.64 -5.08 21.35
CA ARG A 39 10.75 -6.02 21.18
C ARG A 39 11.88 -5.67 22.16
N ALA A 40 12.52 -6.69 22.74
CA ALA A 40 13.67 -6.50 23.62
C ALA A 40 14.84 -5.82 22.87
N THR A 41 15.00 -6.16 21.59
CA THR A 41 15.88 -5.48 20.65
C THR A 41 15.08 -5.10 19.40
N PRO A 42 15.24 -3.86 18.88
CA PRO A 42 14.60 -3.47 17.63
C PRO A 42 14.95 -4.44 16.50
N ALA A 43 13.94 -4.84 15.71
CA ALA A 43 14.15 -5.80 14.63
C ALA A 43 15.06 -5.21 13.54
N SER A 44 15.97 -6.04 13.01
CA SER A 44 16.77 -5.65 11.84
C SER A 44 15.97 -5.75 10.55
N LEU A 45 16.41 -5.06 9.49
CA LEU A 45 15.78 -5.19 8.17
C LEU A 45 15.80 -6.63 7.63
N ALA A 46 16.84 -7.40 7.97
CA ALA A 46 16.92 -8.82 7.62
C ALA A 46 15.83 -9.64 8.33
N GLN A 47 15.61 -9.38 9.63
CA GLN A 47 14.54 -10.02 10.37
C GLN A 47 13.16 -9.68 9.81
N LEU A 48 12.92 -8.41 9.46
CA LEU A 48 11.66 -8.01 8.83
C LEU A 48 11.45 -8.69 7.47
N TRP A 49 12.54 -8.92 6.72
CA TRP A 49 12.49 -9.66 5.46
C TRP A 49 12.11 -11.12 5.67
N ASP A 50 12.56 -11.77 6.75
CA ASP A 50 12.17 -13.15 7.06
C ASP A 50 10.70 -13.27 7.46
N GLU A 51 10.16 -12.24 8.12
CA GLU A 51 8.73 -12.15 8.49
C GLU A 51 7.80 -11.90 7.28
N ARG A 52 8.34 -11.59 6.08
CA ARG A 52 7.56 -11.20 4.91
C ARG A 52 6.51 -12.21 4.47
N PHE A 53 6.75 -13.50 4.67
CA PHE A 53 5.82 -14.54 4.20
C PHE A 53 4.51 -14.52 5.00
N GLY A 54 4.61 -14.44 6.34
CA GLY A 54 3.44 -14.29 7.21
C GLY A 54 2.71 -12.98 6.96
N PHE A 55 3.47 -11.91 6.73
CA PHE A 55 2.93 -10.61 6.34
C PHE A 55 2.13 -10.69 5.03
N MET A 56 2.67 -11.29 3.97
CA MET A 56 1.99 -11.39 2.68
C MET A 56 0.78 -12.32 2.73
N MET A 57 0.83 -13.43 3.48
CA MET A 57 -0.34 -14.29 3.67
C MET A 57 -1.47 -13.53 4.36
N SER A 58 -1.16 -12.77 5.42
CA SER A 58 -2.16 -11.95 6.13
C SER A 58 -2.65 -10.75 5.32
N TYR A 59 -1.85 -10.23 4.38
CA TYR A 59 -2.29 -9.23 3.41
C TYR A 59 -3.34 -9.80 2.44
N TRP A 60 -3.10 -10.99 1.89
CA TRP A 60 -4.01 -11.60 0.90
C TRP A 60 -5.27 -12.23 1.50
N GLY A 61 -5.16 -12.79 2.70
CA GLY A 61 -6.29 -13.45 3.36
C GLY A 61 -5.83 -14.63 4.20
N LEU A 62 -5.23 -14.35 5.36
CA LEU A 62 -4.98 -15.34 6.41
C LEU A 62 -6.07 -15.15 7.47
N PHE A 63 -7.13 -15.94 7.36
CA PHE A 63 -8.37 -15.71 8.09
C PHE A 63 -8.29 -16.22 9.54
N GLY A 64 -9.32 -15.92 10.33
CA GLY A 64 -9.47 -16.47 11.68
C GLY A 64 -8.40 -16.01 12.67
N GLY A 65 -7.92 -14.78 12.53
CA GLY A 65 -6.86 -14.23 13.38
C GLY A 65 -5.53 -14.93 13.13
N VAL A 66 -5.11 -14.98 11.86
CA VAL A 66 -3.87 -15.60 11.35
C VAL A 66 -3.76 -17.13 11.47
N ASN A 67 -4.89 -17.85 11.51
CA ASN A 67 -4.91 -19.32 11.72
C ASN A 67 -5.47 -20.14 10.55
N VAL A 68 -6.24 -19.52 9.66
CA VAL A 68 -6.95 -20.24 8.59
C VAL A 68 -6.37 -19.81 7.23
N PRO A 69 -5.38 -20.54 6.69
CA PRO A 69 -4.77 -20.24 5.41
C PRO A 69 -5.63 -20.70 4.22
N MET A 70 -5.53 -19.96 3.13
CA MET A 70 -5.94 -20.41 1.80
C MET A 70 -4.92 -21.44 1.26
N PRO A 71 -5.28 -22.22 0.22
CA PRO A 71 -4.32 -23.05 -0.49
C PRO A 71 -3.09 -22.26 -0.94
N MET A 72 -1.89 -22.83 -0.69
CA MET A 72 -0.62 -22.11 -0.89
C MET A 72 -0.41 -21.57 -2.31
N TRP A 73 -0.95 -22.25 -3.32
CA TRP A 73 -0.85 -21.81 -4.71
C TRP A 73 -1.50 -20.45 -4.95
N ILE A 74 -2.56 -20.10 -4.20
CA ILE A 74 -3.23 -18.79 -4.29
C ILE A 74 -2.27 -17.69 -3.85
N TYR A 75 -1.63 -17.87 -2.69
CA TYR A 75 -0.63 -16.92 -2.21
C TYR A 75 0.56 -16.81 -3.17
N SER A 76 1.05 -17.94 -3.68
CA SER A 76 2.14 -17.95 -4.66
C SER A 76 1.78 -17.17 -5.93
N LEU A 77 0.60 -17.41 -6.50
CA LEU A 77 0.12 -16.72 -7.69
C LEU A 77 0.03 -15.21 -7.46
N LEU A 78 -0.60 -14.79 -6.37
CA LEU A 78 -0.79 -13.38 -6.03
C LEU A 78 0.54 -12.67 -5.77
N ASN A 79 1.47 -13.33 -5.07
CA ASN A 79 2.82 -12.80 -4.86
C ASN A 79 3.58 -12.67 -6.18
N TRP A 80 3.48 -13.64 -7.09
CA TRP A 80 4.10 -13.55 -8.41
C TRP A 80 3.57 -12.37 -9.22
N LEU A 81 2.27 -12.09 -9.16
CA LEU A 81 1.72 -10.91 -9.83
C LEU A 81 2.28 -9.61 -9.24
N VAL A 82 2.52 -9.54 -7.93
CA VAL A 82 3.20 -8.38 -7.31
C VAL A 82 4.64 -8.27 -7.79
N VAL A 83 5.38 -9.38 -7.83
CA VAL A 83 6.76 -9.42 -8.33
C VAL A 83 6.82 -8.97 -9.79
N LEU A 84 5.87 -9.39 -10.63
CA LEU A 84 5.78 -8.98 -12.04
C LEU A 84 5.45 -7.49 -12.18
N ALA A 85 4.60 -6.93 -11.32
CA ALA A 85 4.28 -5.51 -11.42
C ALA A 85 5.49 -4.59 -11.17
N VAL A 86 6.51 -5.02 -10.42
CA VAL A 86 7.70 -4.21 -10.13
C VAL A 86 8.45 -3.78 -11.40
N PRO A 87 8.94 -4.69 -12.27
CA PRO A 87 9.59 -4.30 -13.51
C PRO A 87 8.63 -3.57 -14.47
N GLY A 88 7.35 -3.93 -14.49
CA GLY A 88 6.37 -3.23 -15.32
C GLY A 88 6.10 -1.80 -14.88
N PHE A 89 6.19 -1.52 -13.57
CA PHE A 89 6.13 -0.17 -13.03
C PHE A 89 7.39 0.64 -13.39
N GLY A 90 8.55 -0.01 -13.43
CA GLY A 90 9.78 0.58 -13.96
C GLY A 90 9.62 1.02 -15.42
N VAL A 91 9.03 0.16 -16.25
CA VAL A 91 8.71 0.46 -17.66
C VAL A 91 7.69 1.60 -17.78
N TYR A 92 6.63 1.58 -16.97
CA TYR A 92 5.63 2.66 -16.92
C TYR A 92 6.27 4.01 -16.56
N THR A 93 7.09 4.03 -15.51
CA THR A 93 7.78 5.24 -15.05
C THR A 93 8.77 5.75 -16.09
N TYR A 94 9.49 4.86 -16.77
CA TYR A 94 10.38 5.21 -17.87
C TYR A 94 9.63 5.87 -19.03
N GLN A 95 8.46 5.34 -19.41
CA GLN A 95 7.62 5.93 -20.46
C GLN A 95 7.15 7.33 -20.09
N VAL A 96 6.71 7.53 -18.83
CA VAL A 96 6.30 8.85 -18.30
C VAL A 96 7.46 9.85 -18.38
N ILE A 97 8.64 9.48 -17.88
CA ILE A 97 9.82 10.35 -17.90
C ILE A 97 10.29 10.64 -19.33
N ARG A 98 10.25 9.64 -20.22
CA ARG A 98 10.64 9.81 -21.62
C ARG A 98 9.68 10.76 -22.35
N GLY A 99 8.38 10.65 -22.13
CA GLY A 99 7.37 11.55 -22.70
C GLY A 99 7.63 13.00 -22.30
N TRP A 100 7.82 13.24 -21.00
CA TRP A 100 8.14 14.57 -20.47
C TRP A 100 9.45 15.14 -21.04
N ARG A 101 10.50 14.32 -21.18
CA ARG A 101 11.78 14.76 -21.76
C ARG A 101 11.66 15.15 -23.23
N LEU A 102 10.81 14.46 -24.01
CA LEU A 102 10.58 14.77 -25.41
C LEU A 102 9.79 16.08 -25.56
N GLU A 103 8.80 16.30 -24.71
CA GLU A 103 8.03 17.55 -24.65
C GLU A 103 8.94 18.75 -24.36
N ILE A 104 9.85 18.63 -23.38
CA ILE A 104 10.84 19.68 -23.10
C ILE A 104 11.77 19.95 -24.29
N LYS A 105 12.25 18.91 -24.97
CA LYS A 105 13.15 19.06 -26.13
C LYS A 105 12.46 19.71 -27.35
N GLY A 106 11.14 19.59 -27.46
CA GLY A 106 10.35 20.23 -28.52
C GLY A 106 10.16 21.74 -28.33
N ILE A 107 10.40 22.26 -27.12
CA ILE A 107 10.29 23.69 -26.80
C ILE A 107 11.58 24.39 -27.27
N GLN A 108 11.61 24.79 -28.56
CA GLN A 108 12.69 25.54 -29.23
C GLN A 108 12.80 27.01 -28.76
N SER A 109 12.93 27.27 -27.45
CA SER A 109 13.27 28.63 -26.98
C SER A 109 14.69 28.64 -26.39
N PRO A 110 15.69 29.20 -27.11
CA PRO A 110 17.00 29.45 -26.55
C PRO A 110 16.90 30.64 -25.58
N ILE A 111 17.46 30.47 -24.38
CA ILE A 111 17.71 31.48 -23.33
C ILE A 111 16.69 31.49 -22.16
N SER A 112 17.12 30.77 -21.12
CA SER A 112 17.00 31.02 -19.66
C SER A 112 15.76 31.73 -19.11
N ASN A 113 14.98 30.98 -18.32
CA ASN A 113 14.42 31.54 -17.10
C ASN A 113 14.10 30.41 -16.13
N LEU A 114 14.51 30.56 -14.86
CA LEU A 114 14.09 29.69 -13.76
C LEU A 114 12.56 29.47 -13.80
N GLN A 115 11.83 30.50 -14.25
CA GLN A 115 10.38 30.48 -14.44
C GLN A 115 9.87 29.43 -15.44
N SER A 116 10.55 29.18 -16.57
CA SER A 116 10.12 28.15 -17.54
C SER A 116 10.44 26.73 -17.04
N LEU A 117 11.51 26.58 -16.27
CA LEU A 117 11.82 25.33 -15.59
C LEU A 117 10.79 25.04 -14.48
N ILE A 118 10.45 26.05 -13.68
CA ILE A 118 9.41 25.95 -12.64
C ILE A 118 8.05 25.64 -13.27
N SER A 119 7.63 26.31 -14.34
CA SER A 119 6.34 26.04 -14.98
C SER A 119 6.29 24.63 -15.57
N ASN A 120 7.37 24.14 -16.18
CA ASN A 120 7.46 22.77 -16.69
C ASN A 120 7.39 21.72 -15.57
N LEU A 121 8.06 21.96 -14.43
CA LEU A 121 7.97 21.10 -13.26
C LEU A 121 6.56 21.12 -12.65
N LEU A 122 5.96 22.30 -12.50
CA LEU A 122 4.60 22.43 -11.98
C LEU A 122 3.58 21.75 -12.90
N ASN A 123 3.73 21.87 -14.22
CA ASN A 123 2.88 21.17 -15.18
C ASN A 123 3.04 19.65 -15.06
N PHE A 124 4.26 19.14 -14.95
CA PHE A 124 4.51 17.72 -14.72
C PHE A 124 3.88 17.23 -13.41
N VAL A 125 4.11 17.96 -12.31
CA VAL A 125 3.54 17.63 -10.99
C VAL A 125 2.02 17.65 -11.03
N THR A 126 1.41 18.64 -11.70
CA THR A 126 -0.04 18.77 -11.81
C THR A 126 -0.62 17.63 -12.67
N HIS A 127 0.03 17.30 -13.79
CA HIS A 127 -0.42 16.24 -14.69
C HIS A 127 -0.30 14.84 -14.06
N HIS A 128 0.75 14.62 -13.24
CA HIS A 128 0.99 13.36 -12.55
C HIS A 128 0.65 13.41 -11.06
N PHE A 129 -0.15 14.38 -10.62
CA PHE A 129 -0.52 14.57 -9.23
C PHE A 129 -1.09 13.30 -8.59
N PRO A 130 -2.02 12.54 -9.23
CA PRO A 130 -2.55 11.31 -8.64
C PRO A 130 -1.46 10.25 -8.40
N LEU A 131 -0.51 10.11 -9.33
CA LEU A 131 0.59 9.16 -9.21
C LEU A 131 1.52 9.55 -8.06
N ILE A 132 1.87 10.84 -7.95
CA ILE A 132 2.71 11.36 -6.88
C ILE A 132 2.05 11.14 -5.53
N VAL A 133 0.76 11.43 -5.39
CA VAL A 133 0.00 11.18 -4.15
C VAL A 133 -0.02 9.69 -3.82
N CYS A 134 -0.26 8.81 -4.79
CA CYS A 134 -0.25 7.36 -4.56
C CYS A 134 1.13 6.87 -4.09
N LEU A 135 2.21 7.37 -4.69
CA LEU A 135 3.58 7.03 -4.31
C LEU A 135 3.91 7.53 -2.91
N LEU A 136 3.63 8.80 -2.61
CA LEU A 136 3.90 9.39 -1.30
C LEU A 136 3.10 8.70 -0.19
N TRP A 137 1.81 8.44 -0.41
CA TRP A 137 0.96 7.76 0.57
C TRP A 137 1.39 6.32 0.83
N SER A 138 1.72 5.58 -0.25
CA SER A 138 2.21 4.21 -0.14
C SER A 138 3.57 4.18 0.57
N ALA A 139 4.50 5.09 0.21
CA ALA A 139 5.80 5.19 0.85
C ALA A 139 5.68 5.55 2.34
N ALA A 140 4.84 6.54 2.69
CA ALA A 140 4.58 6.90 4.07
C ALA A 140 4.06 5.69 4.87
N THR A 141 3.12 4.93 4.31
CA THR A 141 2.56 3.74 4.96
C THR A 141 3.60 2.63 5.13
N ILE A 142 4.45 2.39 4.14
CA ILE A 142 5.53 1.39 4.24
C ILE A 142 6.60 1.83 5.26
N VAL A 143 6.97 3.11 5.30
CA VAL A 143 7.90 3.63 6.31
C VAL A 143 7.30 3.52 7.71
N SER A 144 6.03 3.88 7.88
CA SER A 144 5.30 3.72 9.14
C SER A 144 5.21 2.25 9.55
N LEU A 145 4.96 1.34 8.61
CA LEU A 145 4.96 -0.10 8.85
C LEU A 145 6.34 -0.56 9.34
N ILE A 146 7.40 -0.24 8.62
CA ILE A 146 8.77 -0.65 8.98
C ILE A 146 9.12 -0.17 10.39
N ASN A 147 8.82 1.10 10.71
CA ASN A 147 9.02 1.64 12.05
C ASN A 147 8.21 0.85 13.10
N TRP A 148 6.92 0.63 12.84
CA TRP A 148 6.04 -0.11 13.74
C TRP A 148 6.50 -1.56 13.99
N THR A 149 6.88 -2.29 12.94
CA THR A 149 7.32 -3.69 13.04
C THR A 149 8.74 -3.83 13.60
N THR A 150 9.54 -2.75 13.53
CA THR A 150 10.85 -2.68 14.19
C THR A 150 10.70 -2.63 15.70
N ILE A 151 9.70 -1.91 16.20
CA ILE A 151 9.46 -1.70 17.63
C ILE A 151 8.60 -2.81 18.25
N THR A 152 7.60 -3.33 17.52
CA THR A 152 6.60 -4.27 18.05
C THR A 152 6.59 -5.61 17.30
N TRP A 153 6.06 -6.66 17.93
CA TRP A 153 6.00 -8.02 17.37
C TRP A 153 4.85 -8.23 16.35
N SER A 154 4.04 -7.21 16.08
CA SER A 154 2.84 -7.34 15.25
C SER A 154 3.10 -6.94 13.79
N SER A 155 3.73 -7.82 13.01
CA SER A 155 3.84 -7.68 11.54
C SER A 155 2.67 -8.36 10.84
N GLN A 156 1.61 -7.59 10.55
CA GLN A 156 0.41 -8.11 9.87
C GLN A 156 0.08 -7.27 8.64
N GLY A 157 -0.31 -7.94 7.55
CA GLY A 157 -0.66 -7.32 6.28
C GLY A 157 -1.78 -6.28 6.36
N ARG A 158 -2.67 -6.39 7.36
CA ARG A 158 -3.73 -5.39 7.58
C ARG A 158 -3.19 -3.98 7.86
N LEU A 159 -1.95 -3.86 8.35
CA LEU A 159 -1.37 -2.55 8.67
C LEU A 159 -1.17 -1.67 7.44
N VAL A 160 -1.08 -2.27 6.25
CA VAL A 160 -0.97 -1.50 4.99
C VAL A 160 -2.32 -1.23 4.32
N PHE A 161 -3.45 -1.64 4.93
CA PHE A 161 -4.77 -1.48 4.30
C PHE A 161 -5.20 -0.03 4.15
N ALA A 162 -4.66 0.88 4.97
CA ALA A 162 -4.83 2.32 4.79
C ALA A 162 -4.31 2.82 3.42
N ALA A 163 -3.35 2.10 2.82
CA ALA A 163 -2.82 2.37 1.49
C ALA A 163 -3.25 1.31 0.44
N LEU A 164 -4.27 0.48 0.73
CA LEU A 164 -4.69 -0.59 -0.18
C LEU A 164 -5.04 -0.06 -1.56
N SER A 165 -5.76 1.05 -1.64
CA SER A 165 -6.18 1.68 -2.89
C SER A 165 -4.98 2.18 -3.71
N THR A 166 -4.04 2.87 -3.07
CA THR A 166 -2.84 3.41 -3.74
C THR A 166 -1.88 2.30 -4.16
N LEU A 167 -1.67 1.30 -3.29
CA LEU A 167 -0.88 0.11 -3.60
C LEU A 167 -1.47 -0.67 -4.77
N THR A 168 -2.79 -0.88 -4.77
CA THR A 168 -3.49 -1.56 -5.88
C THR A 168 -3.36 -0.77 -7.17
N ALA A 169 -3.53 0.56 -7.14
CA ALA A 169 -3.37 1.39 -8.32
C ALA A 169 -1.94 1.33 -8.90
N LEU A 170 -0.93 1.41 -8.05
CA LEU A 170 0.49 1.29 -8.45
C LEU A 170 0.82 -0.10 -8.99
N TRP A 171 0.30 -1.15 -8.34
CA TRP A 171 0.45 -2.53 -8.75
C TRP A 171 -0.15 -2.77 -10.14
N LEU A 172 -1.38 -2.31 -10.36
CA LEU A 172 -2.04 -2.43 -11.66
C LEU A 172 -1.31 -1.60 -12.73
N ALA A 173 -0.91 -0.37 -12.43
CA ALA A 173 -0.11 0.46 -13.33
C ALA A 173 1.20 -0.24 -13.74
N GLY A 174 1.82 -0.96 -12.81
CA GLY A 174 2.98 -1.79 -13.09
C GLY A 174 2.66 -2.99 -13.97
N LEU A 175 1.65 -3.79 -13.59
CA LEU A 175 1.27 -5.00 -14.30
C LEU A 175 0.88 -4.74 -15.77
N VAL A 176 0.20 -3.63 -16.04
CA VAL A 176 -0.21 -3.26 -17.40
C VAL A 176 0.76 -2.32 -18.10
N GLY A 177 1.79 -1.82 -17.42
CA GLY A 177 2.69 -0.78 -17.93
C GLY A 177 3.48 -1.19 -19.17
N TRP A 178 3.72 -2.48 -19.37
CA TRP A 178 4.36 -3.04 -20.57
C TRP A 178 3.37 -3.65 -21.57
N LEU A 179 2.07 -3.69 -21.27
CA LEU A 179 1.07 -4.35 -22.10
C LEU A 179 0.43 -3.36 -23.09
N PRO A 180 0.14 -3.79 -24.33
CA PRO A 180 -0.76 -3.06 -25.20
C PRO A 180 -2.14 -2.89 -24.54
N ARG A 181 -2.76 -1.72 -24.73
CA ARG A 181 -4.06 -1.38 -24.11
C ARG A 181 -5.16 -2.42 -24.35
N ARG A 182 -5.13 -3.11 -25.50
CA ARG A 182 -6.02 -4.24 -25.86
C ARG A 182 -5.97 -5.41 -24.88
N TRP A 183 -4.81 -5.69 -24.27
CA TRP A 183 -4.60 -6.79 -23.33
C TRP A 183 -4.69 -6.35 -21.88
N ALA A 184 -4.36 -5.08 -21.59
CA ALA A 184 -4.42 -4.53 -20.25
C ALA A 184 -5.82 -4.66 -19.63
N THR A 185 -6.87 -4.21 -20.33
CA THR A 185 -8.25 -4.24 -19.81
C THR A 185 -8.75 -5.65 -19.47
N PRO A 186 -8.70 -6.66 -20.38
CA PRO A 186 -9.19 -7.99 -20.03
C PRO A 186 -8.36 -8.67 -18.94
N ILE A 187 -7.05 -8.41 -18.84
CA ILE A 187 -6.22 -8.95 -17.76
C ILE A 187 -6.62 -8.36 -16.42
N VAL A 188 -6.79 -7.04 -16.32
CA VAL A 188 -7.23 -6.38 -15.08
C VAL A 188 -8.64 -6.84 -14.68
N ALA A 189 -9.55 -6.94 -15.65
CA ALA A 189 -10.90 -7.45 -15.40
C ALA A 189 -10.86 -8.91 -14.91
N GLY A 190 -10.06 -9.77 -15.56
CA GLY A 190 -9.88 -11.17 -15.17
C GLY A 190 -9.31 -11.31 -13.75
N LEU A 191 -8.33 -10.48 -13.39
CA LEU A 191 -7.80 -10.42 -12.02
C LEU A 191 -8.87 -9.96 -11.02
N GLY A 192 -9.68 -8.96 -11.36
CA GLY A 192 -10.79 -8.52 -10.53
C GLY A 192 -11.82 -9.63 -10.28
N VAL A 193 -12.21 -10.35 -11.34
CA VAL A 193 -13.13 -11.50 -11.25
C VAL A 193 -12.51 -12.63 -10.43
N PHE A 194 -11.23 -12.93 -10.62
CA PHE A 194 -10.50 -13.93 -9.84
C PHE A 194 -10.47 -13.58 -8.35
N MET A 195 -10.15 -12.33 -8.01
CA MET A 195 -10.14 -11.85 -6.63
C MET A 195 -11.53 -11.90 -5.99
N PHE A 196 -12.56 -11.51 -6.74
CA PHE A 196 -13.94 -11.61 -6.30
C PHE A 196 -14.36 -13.06 -6.05
N ALA A 197 -14.02 -13.98 -6.95
CA ALA A 197 -14.34 -15.39 -6.82
C ALA A 197 -13.68 -16.02 -5.58
N ILE A 198 -12.40 -15.72 -5.33
CA ILE A 198 -11.69 -16.14 -4.11
C ILE A 198 -12.38 -15.58 -2.87
N ALA A 199 -12.67 -14.28 -2.84
CA ALA A 199 -13.30 -13.64 -1.69
C ALA A 199 -14.70 -14.21 -1.41
N ALA A 200 -15.49 -14.46 -2.46
CA ALA A 200 -16.82 -15.05 -2.34
C ALA A 200 -16.78 -16.52 -1.89
N ALA A 201 -15.75 -17.27 -2.30
CA ALA A 201 -15.58 -18.66 -1.90
C ALA A 201 -15.00 -18.82 -0.49
N ALA A 202 -14.24 -17.84 0.00
CA ALA A 202 -13.51 -17.92 1.27
C ALA A 202 -14.36 -18.31 2.50
N PRO A 203 -15.56 -17.73 2.72
CA PRO A 203 -16.43 -18.11 3.83
C PRO A 203 -16.80 -19.59 3.83
N PHE A 204 -17.01 -20.17 2.65
CA PHE A 204 -17.53 -21.53 2.50
C PHE A 204 -16.44 -22.58 2.40
N LEU A 205 -15.34 -22.28 1.71
CA LEU A 205 -14.26 -23.23 1.46
C LEU A 205 -13.23 -23.29 2.59
N TRP A 206 -12.96 -22.16 3.27
CA TRP A 206 -11.85 -22.08 4.23
C TRP A 206 -12.31 -21.73 5.64
N ILE A 207 -13.16 -20.71 5.78
CA ILE A 207 -13.56 -20.23 7.11
C ILE A 207 -14.52 -21.22 7.77
N ARG A 208 -15.67 -21.51 7.16
CA ARG A 208 -16.70 -22.37 7.78
C ARG A 208 -16.16 -23.75 8.17
N PRO A 209 -15.41 -24.48 7.31
CA PRO A 209 -14.90 -25.81 7.68
C PRO A 209 -13.91 -25.78 8.84
N ALA A 210 -13.10 -24.72 8.98
CA ALA A 210 -12.13 -24.59 10.05
C ALA A 210 -12.77 -24.44 11.44
N TYR A 211 -14.00 -23.91 11.51
CA TYR A 211 -14.75 -23.71 12.76
C TYR A 211 -15.80 -24.79 13.02
N GLN A 212 -15.89 -25.83 12.19
CA GLN A 212 -16.75 -26.97 12.49
C GLN A 212 -16.14 -27.74 13.66
N VAL A 213 -16.87 -27.77 14.78
CA VAL A 213 -16.54 -28.63 15.91
C VAL A 213 -16.61 -30.07 15.40
N ARG A 214 -15.46 -30.75 15.34
CA ARG A 214 -15.45 -32.20 15.09
C ARG A 214 -16.10 -32.87 16.29
N SER A 215 -17.36 -33.29 16.14
CA SER A 215 -17.95 -34.27 17.04
C SER A 215 -17.13 -35.55 16.92
N LEU A 216 -16.42 -35.90 17.99
CA LEU A 216 -15.74 -37.19 18.15
C LEU A 216 -16.76 -38.32 18.24
#